data_AF-A0A7V9QBR6-F1
#
_entry.id   AF-A0A7V9QBR6-F1
#
_cell.length_a   1.000
_cell.length_b   1.000
_cell.length_c   1.000
_cell.angle_alpha   90.00
_cell.angle_beta   90.00
_cell.angle_gamma   90.00
#
_symmetry.space_group_name_H-M   'P 1'
#
loop_
_entity.id
_entity.type
_entity.pdbx_description
1 polymer ?
#
loop_
_entity_poly.entity_id
_entity_poly.type
_entity_poly.pdbx_seq_one_letter_code
_entity_poly.pdbx_strand_id
1 'polypeptide(L)'
;MSERISKTQRWLDLIAYLLGRRLPVAVEEIMEAVPSYAAAMTGGDEKASASARRMFERDKDELRASGIPLKTVEYSIDGLEQLGYSLPRGDFYLPYLKLLEEGRRREPDLSRSPPEVLLSPWEARVAFEAVERVADLPAFPRG
;
A
#
# COMPACT_ATOMS: atom_id res chain seq x y z
N MET A 1 -15.32 23.58 -13.15
CA MET A 1 -14.21 23.92 -12.23
C MET A 1 -13.34 22.68 -12.16
N SER A 2 -12.07 22.74 -12.59
CA SER A 2 -11.17 21.59 -12.45
C SER A 2 -10.78 21.48 -10.99
N GLU A 3 -11.35 20.51 -10.29
CA GLU A 3 -11.02 20.25 -8.90
C GLU A 3 -9.55 19.79 -8.84
N ARG A 4 -8.70 20.56 -8.17
CA ARG A 4 -7.29 20.18 -8.00
C ARG A 4 -7.26 18.88 -7.22
N ILE A 5 -6.76 17.83 -7.85
CA ILE A 5 -6.59 16.52 -7.21
C ILE A 5 -5.70 16.70 -5.96
N SER A 6 -6.27 16.41 -4.79
CA SER A 6 -5.58 16.52 -3.52
C SER A 6 -4.49 15.45 -3.39
N LYS A 7 -3.49 15.69 -2.54
CA LYS A 7 -2.44 14.69 -2.25
C LYS A 7 -3.03 13.37 -1.76
N THR A 8 -3.99 13.44 -0.85
CA THR A 8 -4.70 12.27 -0.32
C THR A 8 -5.40 11.49 -1.41
N GLN A 9 -6.06 12.16 -2.37
CA GLN A 9 -6.69 11.48 -3.49
C GLN A 9 -5.67 10.73 -4.35
N ARG A 10 -4.52 11.35 -4.65
CA ARG A 10 -3.46 10.67 -5.43
C ARG A 10 -2.95 9.41 -4.74
N TRP A 11 -2.76 9.49 -3.43
CA TRP A 11 -2.33 8.36 -2.61
C TRP A 11 -3.37 7.24 -2.61
N LEU A 12 -4.64 7.57 -2.39
CA LEU A 12 -5.73 6.60 -2.41
C LEU A 12 -5.89 5.94 -3.77
N ASP A 13 -5.83 6.72 -4.86
CA ASP A 13 -5.90 6.18 -6.22
C ASP A 13 -4.76 5.21 -6.50
N LEU A 14 -3.52 5.57 -6.12
CA LEU A 14 -2.35 4.71 -6.31
C LEU A 14 -2.44 3.42 -5.47
N ILE A 15 -2.82 3.53 -4.19
CA ILE A 15 -3.00 2.37 -3.31
C ILE A 15 -4.09 1.45 -3.85
N ALA A 16 -5.26 2.00 -4.18
CA ALA A 16 -6.39 1.23 -4.70
C ALA A 16 -6.02 0.52 -6.00
N TYR A 17 -5.31 1.22 -6.89
CA TYR A 17 -4.80 0.66 -8.13
C TYR A 17 -3.88 -0.54 -7.87
N LEU A 18 -2.82 -0.34 -7.06
CA LEU A 18 -1.83 -1.39 -6.80
C LEU A 18 -2.40 -2.58 -6.02
N LEU A 19 -3.30 -2.36 -5.05
CA LEU A 19 -3.96 -3.44 -4.32
C LEU A 19 -4.84 -4.32 -5.23
N GLY A 20 -5.35 -3.77 -6.33
CA GLY A 20 -6.10 -4.50 -7.34
C GLY A 20 -5.24 -5.46 -8.18
N ARG A 21 -3.92 -5.34 -8.14
CA ARG A 21 -2.99 -6.05 -9.02
C ARG A 21 -2.31 -7.22 -8.30
N ARG A 22 -2.17 -8.32 -9.03
CA ARG A 22 -1.47 -9.53 -8.56
C ARG A 22 0.00 -9.56 -9.00
N LEU A 23 0.30 -8.90 -10.10
CA LEU A 23 1.64 -8.82 -10.68
C LEU A 23 2.20 -7.40 -10.50
N PRO A 24 3.54 -7.23 -10.52
CA PRO A 24 4.16 -5.92 -10.55
C PRO A 24 3.71 -5.13 -11.78
N VAL A 25 3.59 -3.81 -11.62
CA VAL A 25 3.13 -2.90 -12.68
C VAL A 25 4.23 -1.92 -13.04
N ALA A 26 4.49 -1.74 -14.33
CA ALA A 26 5.45 -0.76 -14.82
C ALA A 26 5.00 0.68 -14.49
N VAL A 27 5.95 1.62 -14.42
CA VAL A 27 5.61 3.02 -14.11
C VAL A 27 4.73 3.61 -15.20
N GLU A 28 4.96 3.28 -16.46
CA GLU A 28 4.19 3.75 -17.61
C GLU A 28 2.70 3.38 -17.47
N GLU A 29 2.41 2.13 -17.10
CA GLU A 29 1.03 1.68 -16.88
C GLU A 29 0.38 2.39 -15.69
N ILE A 30 1.14 2.68 -14.62
CA ILE A 30 0.64 3.49 -13.49
C ILE A 30 0.29 4.91 -13.95
N MET A 31 1.16 5.52 -14.76
CA MET A 31 0.95 6.89 -15.26
C MET A 31 -0.33 7.00 -16.11
N GLU A 32 -0.68 5.95 -16.85
CA GLU A 32 -1.86 5.91 -17.71
C GLU A 32 -3.14 5.49 -16.97
N ALA A 33 -3.05 4.52 -16.05
CA ALA A 33 -4.22 3.90 -15.44
C ALA A 33 -4.69 4.60 -14.15
N VAL A 34 -3.80 5.30 -13.44
CA VAL A 34 -4.15 6.01 -12.21
C VAL A 34 -4.73 7.38 -12.56
N PRO A 35 -6.00 7.68 -12.24
CA PRO A 35 -6.68 8.91 -12.67
C PRO A 35 -5.91 10.18 -12.29
N SER A 36 -5.32 10.16 -11.11
CA SER A 36 -4.50 11.24 -10.56
C SER A 36 -3.26 11.61 -11.37
N TYR A 37 -2.72 10.68 -12.17
CA TYR A 37 -1.54 10.91 -13.03
C TYR A 37 -1.90 10.97 -14.52
N ALA A 38 -2.94 10.22 -14.93
CA ALA A 38 -3.39 10.09 -16.31
C ALA A 38 -3.72 11.42 -16.98
N ALA A 39 -4.29 12.37 -16.22
CA ALA A 39 -4.62 13.70 -16.73
C ALA A 39 -3.41 14.46 -17.30
N ALA A 40 -2.20 14.19 -16.80
CA ALA A 40 -0.97 14.78 -17.33
C ALA A 40 -0.43 14.05 -18.57
N MET A 41 -0.83 12.79 -18.78
CA MET A 41 -0.47 11.99 -19.96
C MET A 41 -1.42 12.29 -21.13
N THR A 42 -2.71 12.48 -20.85
CA THR A 42 -3.74 12.75 -21.87
C THR A 42 -3.86 14.25 -22.14
N GLY A 43 -3.17 14.74 -23.17
CA GLY A 43 -3.27 16.14 -23.62
C GLY A 43 -2.33 17.12 -22.93
N GLY A 44 -1.44 16.63 -22.06
CA GLY A 44 -0.33 17.40 -21.49
C GLY A 44 0.90 17.44 -22.41
N ASP A 45 1.75 18.45 -22.22
CA ASP A 45 3.06 18.51 -22.88
C ASP A 45 4.10 17.62 -22.16
N GLU A 46 5.29 17.50 -22.74
CA GLU A 46 6.39 16.72 -22.16
C GLU A 46 6.75 17.18 -20.73
N LYS A 47 6.59 18.48 -20.45
CA LYS A 47 6.82 19.06 -19.12
C LYS A 47 5.78 18.58 -18.10
N ALA A 48 4.51 18.56 -18.47
CA ALA A 48 3.44 18.00 -17.64
C ALA A 48 3.73 16.52 -17.31
N SER A 49 4.17 15.76 -18.32
CA SER A 49 4.54 14.36 -18.16
C SER A 49 5.73 14.15 -17.21
N ALA A 50 6.79 14.95 -17.35
CA ALA A 50 7.94 14.92 -16.46
C ALA A 50 7.61 15.39 -15.04
N SER A 51 6.68 16.34 -14.89
CA SER A 51 6.19 16.78 -13.59
C SER A 51 5.40 15.68 -12.88
N ALA A 52 4.54 14.98 -13.61
CA ALA A 52 3.73 13.89 -13.06
C ALA A 52 4.60 12.71 -12.61
N ARG A 53 5.65 12.35 -13.37
CA ARG A 53 6.63 11.33 -12.95
C ARG A 53 7.35 11.71 -11.65
N ARG A 54 7.79 12.96 -11.52
CA ARG A 54 8.39 13.46 -10.27
C ARG A 54 7.40 13.46 -9.10
N MET A 55 6.12 13.72 -9.38
CA MET A 55 5.05 13.66 -8.39
C MET A 55 4.83 12.23 -7.91
N PHE A 56 4.78 11.26 -8.82
CA PHE A 56 4.72 9.84 -8.49
C PHE A 56 5.89 9.39 -7.61
N GLU A 57 7.13 9.74 -7.99
CA GLU A 57 8.32 9.38 -7.20
C GLU A 57 8.25 9.94 -5.77
N ARG A 58 7.79 11.18 -5.62
CA ARG A 58 7.57 11.78 -4.30
C ARG A 58 6.45 11.08 -3.53
N ASP A 59 5.29 10.89 -4.15
CA ASP A 59 4.14 10.25 -3.50
C ASP A 59 4.51 8.82 -3.06
N LYS A 60 5.30 8.09 -3.86
CA LYS A 60 5.87 6.78 -3.51
C LYS A 60 6.73 6.83 -2.26
N ASP A 61 7.67 7.76 -2.19
CA ASP A 61 8.59 7.90 -1.05
C ASP A 61 7.84 8.30 0.23
N GLU A 62 6.86 9.20 0.11
CA GLU A 62 6.03 9.62 1.24
C GLU A 62 5.10 8.50 1.74
N LEU A 63 4.56 7.68 0.84
CA LEU A 63 3.78 6.49 1.21
C LEU A 63 4.64 5.49 1.98
N ARG A 64 5.88 5.25 1.53
CA ARG A 64 6.85 4.40 2.23
C ARG A 64 7.20 4.93 3.61
N ALA A 65 7.45 6.24 3.71
CA ALA A 65 7.72 6.90 4.99
C ALA A 65 6.53 6.80 5.96
N SER A 66 5.30 6.71 5.42
CA SER A 66 4.07 6.52 6.19
C SER A 66 3.80 5.06 6.57
N GLY A 67 4.69 4.12 6.21
CA GLY A 67 4.56 2.70 6.52
C GLY A 67 3.80 1.87 5.50
N ILE A 68 3.41 2.43 4.34
CA ILE A 68 2.78 1.65 3.26
C ILE A 68 3.85 0.79 2.57
N PRO A 69 3.68 -0.55 2.49
CA PRO A 69 4.70 -1.48 2.00
C PRO A 69 4.77 -1.55 0.47
N LEU A 70 4.98 -0.40 -0.18
CA LEU A 70 5.11 -0.31 -1.62
C LEU A 70 6.51 -0.76 -2.06
N LYS A 71 6.56 -1.87 -2.80
CA LYS A 71 7.81 -2.49 -3.25
C LYS A 71 8.12 -2.12 -4.70
N THR A 72 9.40 -1.90 -4.96
CA THR A 72 9.95 -1.91 -6.32
C THR A 72 10.60 -3.26 -6.53
N VAL A 73 10.21 -3.97 -7.59
CA VAL A 73 10.63 -5.33 -7.86
C VAL A 73 11.08 -5.46 -9.30
N GLU A 74 12.15 -6.20 -9.53
CA GLU A 74 12.58 -6.61 -10.86
C GLU A 74 11.72 -7.80 -11.30
N TYR A 75 11.28 -7.79 -12.56
CA TYR A 75 10.49 -8.87 -13.15
C TYR A 75 10.72 -8.94 -14.66
N SER A 76 10.56 -10.14 -15.21
CA SER A 76 10.79 -10.41 -16.64
C SER A 76 9.46 -10.57 -17.38
N ILE A 77 9.29 -9.85 -18.48
CA ILE A 77 8.23 -10.11 -19.47
C ILE A 77 8.92 -10.45 -20.79
N ASP A 78 8.58 -11.58 -21.39
CA ASP A 78 9.13 -12.04 -22.67
C ASP A 78 10.68 -12.07 -22.72
N GLY A 79 11.31 -12.34 -21.58
CA GLY A 79 12.77 -12.38 -21.43
C GLY A 79 13.45 -11.01 -21.31
N LEU A 80 12.66 -9.92 -21.19
CA LEU A 80 13.15 -8.57 -20.92
C LEU A 80 12.91 -8.21 -19.47
N GLU A 81 14.02 -7.94 -18.75
CA GLU A 81 13.98 -7.46 -17.37
C GLU A 81 13.43 -6.03 -17.29
N GLN A 82 12.49 -5.84 -16.38
CA GLN A 82 11.78 -4.59 -16.14
C GLN A 82 11.63 -4.33 -14.65
N LEU A 83 11.47 -3.05 -14.30
CA LEU A 83 11.15 -2.63 -12.94
C LEU A 83 9.65 -2.42 -12.81
N GLY A 84 9.07 -3.03 -11.78
CA GLY A 84 7.66 -2.95 -11.48
C GLY A 84 7.40 -2.52 -10.05
N TYR A 85 6.20 -2.02 -9.82
CA TYR A 85 5.72 -1.62 -8.50
C TYR A 85 4.61 -2.55 -8.05
N SER A 86 4.67 -2.95 -6.78
CA SER A 86 3.66 -3.82 -6.19
C SER A 86 3.35 -3.39 -4.76
N LEU A 87 2.12 -3.66 -4.34
CA LEU A 87 1.68 -3.48 -2.97
C LEU A 87 1.09 -4.81 -2.48
N PRO A 88 1.91 -5.71 -1.92
CA PRO A 88 1.45 -7.03 -1.49
C PRO A 88 0.35 -6.89 -0.43
N ARG A 89 -0.81 -7.48 -0.68
CA ARG A 89 -1.97 -7.40 0.23
C ARG A 89 -1.64 -7.91 1.63
N GLY A 90 -0.87 -8.99 1.73
CA GLY A 90 -0.47 -9.57 3.01
C GLY A 90 0.40 -8.64 3.86
N ASP A 91 1.12 -7.71 3.23
CA ASP A 91 1.95 -6.73 3.93
C ASP A 91 1.14 -5.45 4.24
N PHE A 92 0.15 -5.13 3.41
CA PHE A 92 -0.67 -3.91 3.54
C PHE A 92 -1.79 -4.06 4.58
N TYR A 93 -2.50 -5.18 4.57
CA TYR A 93 -3.60 -5.41 5.52
C TYR A 93 -3.04 -5.89 6.85
N LEU A 94 -3.53 -5.31 7.95
CA LEU A 94 -3.28 -5.85 9.27
C LEU A 94 -3.83 -7.29 9.33
N PRO A 95 -3.11 -8.25 9.94
CA PRO A 95 -3.63 -9.60 10.13
C PRO A 95 -4.92 -9.53 10.97
N TYR A 96 -5.84 -10.46 10.69
CA TYR A 96 -7.11 -10.51 11.42
C TYR A 96 -6.86 -10.95 12.86
N LEU A 97 -6.99 -10.02 13.81
CA LEU A 97 -6.85 -10.31 15.24
C LEU A 97 -8.18 -10.84 15.78
N LYS A 98 -8.28 -12.16 15.93
CA LYS A 98 -9.42 -12.79 16.57
C LYS A 98 -9.13 -12.94 18.06
N LEU A 99 -9.81 -12.14 18.91
CA LEU A 99 -9.85 -12.40 20.34
C LEU A 99 -10.58 -13.73 20.56
N LEU A 100 -9.84 -14.78 20.90
CA LEU A 100 -10.43 -16.02 21.36
C LEU A 100 -10.85 -15.82 22.83
N GLU A 101 -12.15 -15.69 23.08
CA GLU A 101 -12.65 -16.10 24.39
C GLU A 101 -12.29 -17.58 24.58
N GLU A 102 -11.72 -17.90 25.74
CA GLU A 102 -11.40 -19.28 26.12
C GLU A 102 -12.65 -20.14 25.95
N GLY A 103 -12.69 -20.99 24.91
CA GLY A 103 -13.61 -22.11 24.91
C GLY A 103 -14.34 -22.52 23.64
N ARG A 104 -14.12 -21.95 22.44
CA ARG A 104 -14.66 -22.58 21.20
C ARG A 104 -13.70 -22.57 20.02
N ARG A 105 -12.99 -23.68 19.86
CA ARG A 105 -12.23 -24.03 18.66
C ARG A 105 -13.22 -24.31 17.52
N ARG A 106 -13.47 -23.31 16.67
CA ARG A 106 -14.11 -23.51 15.36
C ARG A 106 -13.00 -23.52 14.33
N GLU A 107 -12.87 -24.59 13.55
CA GLU A 107 -11.89 -24.67 12.46
C GLU A 107 -12.11 -23.52 11.47
N PRO A 108 -11.09 -22.70 11.19
CA PRO A 108 -11.20 -21.60 10.24
C PRO A 108 -11.18 -22.13 8.79
N ASP A 109 -11.99 -21.51 7.93
CA ASP A 109 -11.91 -21.69 6.48
C ASP A 109 -10.68 -20.92 5.95
N LEU A 110 -9.62 -21.66 5.66
CA LEU A 110 -8.30 -21.12 5.25
C LEU A 110 -8.27 -20.58 3.81
N SER A 111 -9.38 -20.59 3.07
CA SER A 111 -9.39 -20.22 1.65
C SER A 111 -9.48 -18.71 1.39
N ARG A 112 -9.88 -17.88 2.37
CA ARG A 112 -10.15 -16.44 2.16
C ARG A 112 -9.68 -15.47 3.25
N SER A 113 -9.08 -15.93 4.34
CA SER A 113 -8.64 -15.06 5.43
C SER A 113 -7.18 -14.63 5.27
N PRO A 114 -6.80 -13.41 5.73
CA PRO A 114 -5.39 -13.07 5.96
C PRO A 114 -4.76 -14.08 6.92
N PRO A 115 -3.42 -14.21 6.96
CA PRO A 115 -2.77 -15.11 7.93
C PRO A 115 -3.25 -14.78 9.35
N GLU A 116 -3.95 -15.73 9.99
CA GLU A 116 -4.42 -15.59 11.37
C GLU A 116 -3.23 -15.79 12.31
N VAL A 117 -2.85 -14.74 13.04
CA VAL A 117 -1.90 -14.85 14.15
C VAL A 117 -2.71 -15.12 15.41
N LEU A 118 -2.59 -16.32 15.98
CA LEU A 118 -3.24 -16.67 17.23
C LEU A 118 -2.44 -16.12 18.40
N LEU A 119 -3.03 -15.20 19.15
CA LEU A 119 -2.46 -14.66 20.39
C LEU A 119 -3.27 -15.14 21.58
N SER A 120 -2.58 -15.58 22.63
CA SER A 120 -3.19 -15.79 23.93
C SER A 120 -3.49 -14.45 24.62
N PRO A 121 -4.34 -14.43 25.67
CA PRO A 121 -4.69 -13.19 26.38
C PRO A 121 -3.51 -12.40 26.95
N TRP A 122 -2.42 -13.07 27.33
CA TRP A 122 -1.22 -12.40 27.83
C TRP A 122 -0.37 -11.81 26.70
N GLU A 123 -0.24 -12.51 25.57
CA GLU A 123 0.47 -12.01 24.38
C GLU A 123 -0.27 -10.82 23.77
N ALA A 124 -1.61 -10.86 23.77
CA ALA A 124 -2.42 -9.74 23.31
C ALA A 124 -2.18 -8.47 24.15
N ARG A 125 -2.05 -8.60 25.48
CA ARG A 125 -1.71 -7.48 26.37
C ARG A 125 -0.32 -6.92 26.06
N VAL A 126 0.69 -7.79 25.91
CA VAL A 126 2.06 -7.36 25.59
C VAL A 126 2.12 -6.68 24.22
N ALA A 127 1.39 -7.20 23.22
CA ALA A 127 1.28 -6.57 21.91
C ALA A 127 0.62 -5.19 21.99
N PHE A 128 -0.44 -5.04 22.80
CA PHE A 128 -1.10 -3.75 23.01
C PHE A 128 -0.17 -2.71 23.65
N GLU A 129 0.54 -3.09 24.70
CA GLU A 129 1.53 -2.22 25.34
C GLU A 129 2.69 -1.85 24.40
N ALA A 130 3.11 -2.76 23.52
CA ALA A 130 4.12 -2.49 22.52
C ALA A 130 3.63 -1.48 21.48
N VAL A 131 2.38 -1.60 21.02
CA VAL A 131 1.75 -0.64 20.10
C VAL A 131 1.63 0.74 20.74
N GLU A 132 1.22 0.85 22.01
CA GLU A 132 1.17 2.13 22.71
C GLU A 132 2.55 2.79 22.83
N ARG A 133 3.60 2.03 23.15
CA ARG A 133 4.97 2.59 23.19
C ARG A 133 5.46 3.05 21.81
N VAL A 134 5.07 2.35 20.74
CA VAL A 134 5.45 2.73 19.36
C VAL A 134 4.73 4.01 18.92
N ALA A 135 3.47 4.21 19.33
CA ALA A 135 2.72 5.43 19.05
C ALA A 135 3.35 6.68 19.70
N ASP A 136 4.10 6.51 20.79
CA ASP A 136 4.84 7.57 21.48
C ASP A 136 6.23 7.86 20.88
N LEU A 137 6.72 7.05 19.93
CA LEU A 137 8.00 7.30 19.28
C LEU A 137 7.92 8.54 18.36
N PRO A 138 8.95 9.40 18.36
CA PRO A 138 8.95 10.66 17.61
C PRO A 138 8.92 10.51 16.08
N ALA A 139 9.05 9.28 15.55
CA ALA A 139 8.96 8.97 14.13
C ALA A 139 7.51 8.69 13.64
N PHE A 140 6.52 8.71 14.54
CA PHE A 140 5.12 8.52 14.18
C PHE A 140 4.46 9.87 13.90
N PRO A 141 3.72 10.05 12.77
CA PRO A 141 3.06 11.32 12.49
C PRO A 141 1.92 11.50 13.49
N ARG A 142 2.13 12.41 14.46
CA ARG A 142 1.04 12.91 15.30
C ARG A 142 0.16 13.80 14.42
N GLY A 143 -1.12 13.43 14.33
CA GLY A 143 -2.13 14.17 13.56
C GLY A 143 -2.34 15.60 14.04
#